data_AF-A0A9E4S017-F1
#
_entry.id   AF-A0A9E4S017-F1
#
_cell.length_a   1.000
_cell.length_b   1.000
_cell.length_c   1.000
_cell.angle_alpha   90.00
_cell.angle_beta   90.00
_cell.angle_gamma   90.00
#
_symmetry.space_group_name_H-M   'P 1'
#
loop_
_entity.id
_entity.type
_entity.pdbx_description
1 polymer ?
#
loop_
_entity_poly.entity_id
_entity_poly.type
_entity_poly.pdbx_seq_one_letter_code
_entity_poly.pdbx_strand_id
1 'polypeptide(L)'
;MPVLEHHIDLSSVPHRQGQSTDLEPKRKRAWARLSDEEKEWVLTAWDLTGMIPTAPAFREMPNASNRVLYVLVGTEESLTPGELSYLMIARWFRNIDPATARAKMAALVTQGLARHTGVGRTMATEPGLEKLEEMARPPERERGGPSSFGRGDYRDDRRGPRYPDRDDRRPGSRSPGRADYGAPRGTGRGGFRDSRGTSRYSGRGNR
;
A
#
# COMPACT_ATOMS: atom_id res chain seq x y z
N MET A 1 12.28 -4.88 -39.49
CA MET A 1 11.42 -4.36 -38.41
C MET A 1 12.21 -3.27 -37.69
N PRO A 2 11.68 -2.04 -37.56
CA PRO A 2 12.34 -1.00 -36.78
C PRO A 2 12.48 -1.45 -35.32
N VAL A 3 13.61 -1.14 -34.69
CA VAL A 3 13.81 -1.41 -33.26
C VAL A 3 13.12 -0.29 -32.48
N LEU A 4 12.04 -0.62 -31.77
CA LEU A 4 11.38 0.32 -30.86
C LEU A 4 12.21 0.47 -29.59
N GLU A 5 12.77 1.67 -29.40
CA GLU A 5 13.55 2.03 -28.24
C GLU A 5 12.83 3.10 -27.41
N HIS A 6 12.84 2.92 -26.09
CA HIS A 6 12.42 3.94 -25.15
C HIS A 6 13.67 4.55 -24.51
N HIS A 7 14.01 5.78 -24.90
CA HIS A 7 15.22 6.51 -24.51
C HIS A 7 15.15 7.06 -23.07
N ILE A 8 14.94 6.17 -22.10
CA ILE A 8 15.01 6.46 -20.66
C ILE A 8 16.22 5.73 -20.06
N ASP A 9 16.97 6.44 -19.22
CA ASP A 9 18.03 5.87 -18.39
C ASP A 9 17.74 6.12 -16.90
N LEU A 10 17.65 5.03 -16.13
CA LEU A 10 17.45 5.06 -14.69
C LEU A 10 18.75 4.92 -13.88
N SER A 11 19.91 4.86 -14.54
CA SER A 11 21.21 4.63 -13.89
C SER A 11 21.59 5.71 -12.87
N SER A 12 21.12 6.95 -13.07
CA SER A 12 21.39 8.11 -12.21
C SER A 12 20.35 8.34 -11.12
N VAL A 13 19.31 7.51 -11.04
CA VAL A 13 18.21 7.68 -10.06
C VAL A 13 18.72 7.39 -8.65
N PRO A 14 18.61 8.35 -7.70
CA PRO A 14 19.02 8.13 -6.32
C PRO A 14 18.18 7.03 -5.66
N HIS A 15 18.84 5.95 -5.23
CA HIS A 15 18.19 4.84 -4.55
C HIS A 15 17.70 5.24 -3.16
N ARG A 16 16.44 4.93 -2.87
CA ARG A 16 15.83 5.17 -1.55
C ARG A 16 15.61 3.87 -0.79
N GLN A 17 15.45 3.97 0.53
CA GLN A 17 15.14 2.82 1.37
C GLN A 17 13.85 2.12 0.89
N GLY A 18 13.91 0.79 0.71
CA GLY A 18 12.80 -0.01 0.16
C GLY A 18 12.61 0.08 -1.36
N GLN A 19 13.56 0.69 -2.08
CA GLN A 19 13.62 0.67 -3.54
C GLN A 19 14.63 -0.38 -4.02
N SER A 20 14.40 -0.90 -5.22
CA SER A 20 15.33 -1.84 -5.85
C SER A 20 16.64 -1.13 -6.20
N THR A 21 17.79 -1.76 -5.97
CA THR A 21 19.12 -1.21 -6.36
C THR A 21 19.46 -1.45 -7.84
N ASP A 22 18.64 -2.23 -8.55
CA ASP A 22 18.82 -2.66 -9.94
C ASP A 22 17.70 -2.14 -10.86
N LEU A 23 17.30 -0.87 -10.72
CA LEU A 23 16.19 -0.29 -11.48
C LEU A 23 16.43 -0.32 -12.99
N GLU A 24 17.58 0.14 -13.47
CA GLU A 24 17.86 0.15 -14.91
C GLU A 24 17.94 -1.26 -15.51
N PRO A 25 18.63 -2.24 -14.90
CA PRO A 25 18.54 -3.63 -15.32
C PRO A 25 17.11 -4.21 -15.30
N LYS A 26 16.26 -3.79 -14.36
CA LYS A 26 14.84 -4.22 -14.31
C LYS A 26 14.01 -3.57 -15.40
N ARG A 27 14.21 -2.28 -15.67
CA ARG A 27 13.56 -1.55 -16.78
C ARG A 27 13.91 -2.19 -18.12
N LYS A 28 15.20 -2.43 -18.40
CA LYS A 28 15.65 -3.11 -19.63
C LYS A 28 14.99 -4.49 -19.80
N ARG A 29 14.96 -5.30 -18.73
CA ARG A 29 14.29 -6.61 -18.74
C ARG A 29 12.78 -6.51 -18.90
N ALA A 30 12.14 -5.48 -18.35
CA ALA A 30 10.71 -5.24 -18.54
C ALA A 30 10.42 -4.84 -19.99
N TRP A 31 11.20 -3.90 -20.56
CA TRP A 31 11.09 -3.49 -21.97
C TRP A 31 11.26 -4.66 -22.95
N ALA A 32 12.25 -5.52 -22.69
CA ALA A 32 12.52 -6.67 -23.54
C ALA A 32 11.42 -7.75 -23.53
N ARG A 33 10.52 -7.73 -22.53
CA ARG A 33 9.39 -8.67 -22.45
C ARG A 33 8.13 -8.17 -23.16
N LEU A 34 8.05 -6.87 -23.45
CA LEU A 34 6.92 -6.29 -24.14
C LEU A 34 6.92 -6.69 -25.61
N SER A 35 5.73 -6.96 -26.16
CA SER A 35 5.57 -7.05 -27.60
C SER A 35 5.82 -5.68 -28.26
N ASP A 36 6.03 -5.64 -29.57
CA ASP A 36 6.22 -4.37 -30.27
C ASP A 36 4.96 -3.49 -30.20
N GLU A 37 3.77 -4.08 -30.24
CA GLU A 37 2.49 -3.39 -30.00
C GLU A 37 2.44 -2.76 -28.59
N GLU A 38 2.84 -3.50 -27.56
CA GLU A 38 2.90 -2.97 -26.18
C GLU A 38 3.93 -1.84 -26.05
N LYS A 39 5.05 -1.90 -26.79
CA LYS A 39 6.06 -0.82 -26.79
C LYS A 39 5.53 0.45 -27.45
N GLU A 40 4.88 0.33 -28.60
CA GLU A 40 4.23 1.48 -29.27
C GLU A 40 3.18 2.12 -28.35
N TRP A 41 2.39 1.28 -27.69
CA TRP A 41 1.41 1.75 -26.73
C TRP A 41 2.06 2.47 -25.55
N VAL A 42 3.11 1.91 -24.96
CA VAL A 42 3.84 2.53 -23.84
C VAL A 42 4.42 3.88 -24.22
N LEU A 43 4.97 4.03 -25.43
CA LEU A 43 5.49 5.31 -25.91
C LEU A 43 4.38 6.37 -26.02
N THR A 44 3.21 5.97 -26.52
CA THR A 44 2.04 6.86 -26.62
C THR A 44 1.49 7.22 -25.23
N ALA A 45 1.32 6.22 -24.37
CA ALA A 45 0.80 6.40 -23.02
C ALA A 45 1.76 7.20 -22.13
N TRP A 46 3.07 7.16 -22.40
CA TRP A 46 4.07 7.91 -21.63
C TRP A 46 3.82 9.42 -21.66
N ASP A 47 3.44 9.96 -22.82
CA ASP A 47 3.14 11.38 -22.99
C ASP A 47 1.82 11.78 -22.30
N LEU A 48 0.88 10.83 -22.23
CA LEU A 48 -0.40 10.99 -21.51
C LEU A 48 -0.25 10.81 -20.00
N THR A 49 0.82 10.18 -19.53
CA THR A 49 1.01 9.84 -18.12
C THR A 49 1.33 11.08 -17.29
N GLY A 50 0.27 11.69 -16.74
CA GLY A 50 0.31 12.89 -15.92
C GLY A 50 0.43 12.63 -14.41
N MET A 51 0.74 13.68 -13.65
CA MET A 51 0.43 13.70 -12.21
C MET A 51 -1.07 13.94 -12.04
N ILE A 52 -1.73 13.17 -11.18
CA ILE A 52 -3.13 13.38 -10.83
C ILE A 52 -3.17 14.45 -9.73
N PRO A 53 -3.61 15.69 -9.98
CA PRO A 53 -3.49 16.78 -9.00
C PRO A 53 -4.36 16.55 -7.76
N THR A 54 -5.45 15.81 -7.92
CA THR A 54 -6.44 15.53 -6.88
C THR A 54 -6.11 14.30 -6.03
N ALA A 55 -5.09 13.52 -6.39
CA ALA A 55 -4.66 12.32 -5.66
C ALA A 55 -3.37 12.59 -4.86
N PRO A 56 -3.09 11.82 -3.79
CA PRO A 56 -1.81 11.89 -3.11
C PRO A 56 -0.67 11.54 -4.07
N ALA A 57 0.53 12.03 -3.78
CA ALA A 57 1.68 11.69 -4.60
C ALA A 57 1.87 10.16 -4.63
N PHE A 58 2.26 9.60 -5.77
CA PHE A 58 2.46 8.15 -5.93
C PHE A 58 3.32 7.52 -4.82
N ARG A 59 4.28 8.28 -4.28
CA ARG A 59 5.16 7.86 -3.18
C ARG A 59 4.44 7.65 -1.84
N GLU A 60 3.32 8.32 -1.62
CA GLU A 60 2.49 8.26 -0.40
C GLU A 60 1.47 7.11 -0.46
N MET A 61 1.39 6.40 -1.59
CA MET A 61 0.48 5.28 -1.78
C MET A 61 0.84 4.09 -0.86
N PRO A 62 -0.06 3.68 0.05
CA PRO A 62 0.28 2.75 1.13
C PRO A 62 0.49 1.31 0.63
N ASN A 63 -0.23 0.88 -0.40
CA ASN A 63 -0.23 -0.50 -0.85
C ASN A 63 0.01 -0.61 -2.37
N ALA A 64 0.33 -1.82 -2.83
CA ALA A 64 0.59 -2.08 -4.25
C ALA A 64 -0.65 -1.89 -5.12
N SER A 65 -1.85 -2.22 -4.61
CA SER A 65 -3.11 -2.09 -5.36
C SER A 65 -3.42 -0.62 -5.69
N ASN A 66 -3.23 0.29 -4.73
CA ASN A 66 -3.45 1.72 -4.89
C ASN A 66 -2.42 2.33 -5.85
N ARG A 67 -1.18 1.82 -5.85
CA ARG A 67 -0.18 2.21 -6.85
C ARG A 67 -0.59 1.77 -8.26
N VAL A 68 -1.08 0.53 -8.42
CA VAL A 68 -1.61 0.02 -9.69
C VAL A 68 -2.79 0.88 -10.15
N LEU A 69 -3.72 1.21 -9.24
CA LEU A 69 -4.85 2.10 -9.52
C LEU A 69 -4.39 3.49 -9.94
N TYR A 70 -3.40 4.07 -9.25
CA TYR A 70 -2.82 5.37 -9.62
C TYR A 70 -2.27 5.36 -11.04
N VAL A 71 -1.56 4.31 -11.45
CA VAL A 71 -1.06 4.22 -12.83
C VAL A 71 -2.20 4.13 -13.82
N LEU A 72 -3.22 3.30 -13.56
CA LEU A 72 -4.38 3.15 -14.45
C LEU A 72 -5.17 4.45 -14.61
N VAL A 73 -5.33 5.22 -13.54
CA VAL A 73 -6.01 6.53 -13.57
C VAL A 73 -5.13 7.55 -14.29
N GLY A 74 -3.84 7.61 -13.97
CA GLY A 74 -2.93 8.61 -14.52
C GLY A 74 -2.60 8.44 -16.00
N THR A 75 -2.86 7.26 -16.57
CA THR A 75 -2.78 7.03 -18.02
C THR A 75 -4.08 7.32 -18.75
N GLU A 76 -5.22 7.44 -18.05
CA GLU A 76 -6.60 7.56 -18.58
C GLU A 76 -7.01 6.51 -19.63
N GLU A 77 -6.12 5.55 -19.88
CA GLU A 77 -6.18 4.58 -20.96
C GLU A 77 -6.18 3.15 -20.42
N SER A 78 -6.52 2.20 -21.29
CA SER A 78 -6.42 0.79 -20.93
C SER A 78 -4.97 0.31 -20.97
N LEU A 79 -4.55 -0.51 -20.00
CA LEU A 79 -3.20 -1.06 -19.91
C LEU A 79 -3.22 -2.59 -19.80
N THR A 80 -2.21 -3.26 -20.35
CA THR A 80 -1.86 -4.64 -20.02
C THR A 80 -1.05 -4.71 -18.71
N PRO A 81 -0.97 -5.87 -18.05
CA PRO A 81 -0.09 -6.04 -16.90
C PRO A 81 1.39 -5.79 -17.22
N GLY A 82 1.82 -6.07 -18.45
CA GLY A 82 3.20 -5.85 -18.91
C GLY A 82 3.51 -4.36 -19.04
N GLU A 83 2.65 -3.62 -19.76
CA GLU A 83 2.73 -2.17 -19.93
C GLU A 83 2.74 -1.46 -18.57
N LEU A 84 1.83 -1.85 -17.66
CA LEU A 84 1.75 -1.27 -16.32
C LEU A 84 3.02 -1.54 -15.49
N SER A 85 3.51 -2.79 -15.51
CA SER A 85 4.78 -3.15 -14.85
C SER A 85 5.95 -2.31 -15.35
N TYR A 86 6.04 -2.08 -16.66
CA TYR A 86 7.06 -1.23 -17.24
C TYR A 86 6.92 0.23 -16.78
N LEU A 87 5.73 0.82 -16.91
CA LEU A 87 5.46 2.21 -16.52
C LEU A 87 5.75 2.46 -15.03
N MET A 88 5.40 1.51 -14.15
CA MET A 88 5.72 1.56 -12.72
C MET A 88 7.22 1.69 -12.44
N ILE A 89 8.07 1.01 -13.22
CA ILE A 89 9.53 1.12 -13.09
C ILE A 89 10.04 2.40 -13.75
N ALA A 90 9.60 2.69 -14.98
CA ALA A 90 10.14 3.77 -15.80
C ALA A 90 9.81 5.16 -15.25
N ARG A 91 8.58 5.37 -14.75
CA ARG A 91 8.11 6.69 -14.30
C ARG A 91 8.21 6.87 -12.78
N TRP A 92 7.87 5.82 -12.04
CA TRP A 92 7.74 5.89 -10.58
C TRP A 92 8.77 5.04 -9.82
N PHE A 93 9.69 4.43 -10.55
CA PHE A 93 10.83 3.70 -10.00
C PHE A 93 10.45 2.59 -9.00
N ARG A 94 9.27 1.99 -9.19
CA ARG A 94 8.76 0.86 -8.40
C ARG A 94 8.65 -0.37 -9.26
N ASN A 95 9.29 -1.45 -8.81
CA ASN A 95 9.19 -2.73 -9.46
C ASN A 95 7.95 -3.50 -9.01
N ILE A 96 7.19 -4.00 -9.98
CA ILE A 96 6.12 -4.98 -9.77
C ILE A 96 6.23 -6.05 -10.86
N ASP A 97 6.13 -7.31 -10.45
CA ASP A 97 6.10 -8.42 -11.40
C ASP A 97 4.78 -8.44 -12.19
N PRO A 98 4.77 -8.73 -13.51
CA PRO A 98 3.55 -8.75 -14.32
C PRO A 98 2.44 -9.68 -13.79
N ALA A 99 2.78 -10.82 -13.18
CA ALA A 99 1.78 -11.70 -12.58
C ALA A 99 1.14 -11.06 -11.34
N THR A 100 1.94 -10.32 -10.56
CA THR A 100 1.44 -9.56 -9.41
C THR A 100 0.59 -8.38 -9.88
N ALA A 101 1.02 -7.66 -10.92
CA ALA A 101 0.24 -6.57 -11.53
C ALA A 101 -1.13 -7.09 -12.00
N ARG A 102 -1.15 -8.21 -12.74
CA ARG A 102 -2.37 -8.89 -13.18
C ARG A 102 -3.31 -9.22 -12.01
N ALA A 103 -2.78 -9.80 -10.93
CA ALA A 103 -3.58 -10.14 -9.75
C ALA A 103 -4.17 -8.88 -9.08
N LYS A 104 -3.42 -7.77 -9.02
CA LYS A 104 -3.91 -6.51 -8.47
C LYS A 104 -4.94 -5.84 -9.38
N MET A 105 -4.73 -5.84 -10.69
CA MET A 105 -5.70 -5.33 -11.66
C MET A 105 -7.02 -6.11 -11.57
N ALA A 106 -6.96 -7.45 -11.52
CA ALA A 106 -8.15 -8.27 -11.32
C ALA A 106 -8.88 -7.94 -10.01
N ALA A 107 -8.15 -7.75 -8.91
CA ALA A 107 -8.75 -7.35 -7.63
C ALA A 107 -9.42 -5.96 -7.69
N LEU A 108 -8.85 -5.00 -8.42
CA LEU A 108 -9.46 -3.69 -8.64
C LEU A 108 -10.73 -3.79 -9.49
N VAL A 109 -10.76 -4.69 -10.47
CA VAL A 109 -11.96 -4.97 -11.27
C VAL A 109 -13.07 -5.55 -10.40
N THR A 110 -12.75 -6.53 -9.54
CA THR A 110 -13.73 -7.08 -8.58
C THR A 110 -14.28 -6.02 -7.61
N GLN A 111 -13.48 -5.00 -7.29
CA GLN A 111 -13.89 -3.89 -6.43
C GLN A 111 -14.66 -2.79 -7.17
N GLY A 112 -14.84 -2.87 -8.50
CA GLY A 112 -15.49 -1.83 -9.30
C GLY A 112 -14.66 -0.57 -9.54
N LEU A 113 -13.37 -0.58 -9.15
CA LEU A 113 -12.43 0.54 -9.30
C LEU A 113 -11.71 0.56 -10.65
N ALA A 114 -11.87 -0.52 -11.40
CA ALA A 114 -11.35 -0.68 -12.74
C ALA A 114 -12.31 -1.59 -13.54
N ARG A 115 -12.18 -1.59 -14.86
CA ARG A 115 -12.96 -2.46 -15.74
C ARG A 115 -12.08 -3.06 -16.85
N HIS A 116 -12.49 -4.23 -17.34
CA HIS A 116 -11.88 -4.80 -18.54
C HIS A 116 -12.44 -4.11 -19.80
N THR A 117 -11.56 -3.71 -20.70
CA THR A 117 -11.91 -3.05 -21.96
C THR A 117 -11.65 -3.93 -23.19
N GLY A 118 -10.84 -4.98 -23.05
CA GLY A 118 -10.47 -5.91 -24.12
C GLY A 118 -9.65 -7.10 -23.57
N VAL A 119 -9.07 -7.91 -24.45
CA VAL A 119 -8.30 -9.11 -24.05
C VAL A 119 -7.10 -8.71 -23.19
N GLY A 120 -7.20 -8.97 -21.88
CA GLY A 120 -6.11 -8.72 -20.93
C GLY A 120 -5.82 -7.25 -20.61
N ARG A 121 -6.65 -6.31 -21.09
CA ARG A 121 -6.50 -4.87 -20.82
C ARG A 121 -7.46 -4.43 -19.71
N THR A 122 -6.99 -3.50 -18.88
CA THR A 122 -7.78 -2.91 -17.78
C THR A 122 -7.64 -1.40 -17.80
N MET A 123 -8.75 -0.72 -17.57
CA MET A 123 -8.84 0.74 -17.48
C MET A 123 -9.43 1.12 -16.11
N ALA A 124 -9.03 2.26 -15.55
CA ALA A 124 -9.66 2.77 -14.34
C ALA A 124 -11.13 3.15 -14.60
N THR A 125 -11.94 3.14 -13.55
CA THR A 125 -13.31 3.67 -13.57
C THR A 125 -13.39 4.95 -12.75
N GLU A 126 -14.49 5.69 -12.87
CA GLU A 126 -14.76 6.88 -12.06
C GLU A 126 -14.68 6.60 -10.53
N PRO A 127 -15.27 5.51 -9.99
CA PRO A 127 -15.04 5.11 -8.59
C PRO A 127 -13.57 4.86 -8.23
N GLY A 128 -12.76 4.47 -9.21
CA GLY A 128 -11.31 4.32 -9.05
C GLY A 128 -10.61 5.65 -8.81
N LEU A 129 -11.00 6.69 -9.54
CA LEU A 129 -10.51 8.06 -9.32
C LEU A 129 -11.00 8.60 -7.98
N GLU A 130 -12.30 8.49 -7.67
CA GLU A 130 -12.88 8.94 -6.40
C GLU A 130 -12.13 8.36 -5.20
N LYS A 131 -11.80 7.06 -5.23
CA LYS A 131 -11.00 6.43 -4.18
C LYS A 131 -9.61 7.03 -4.03
N LEU A 132 -8.96 7.46 -5.13
CA LEU A 132 -7.67 8.15 -5.05
C LEU A 132 -7.82 9.53 -4.43
N GLU A 133 -8.91 10.25 -4.74
CA GLU A 133 -9.20 11.58 -4.20
C GLU A 133 -9.57 11.53 -2.72
N GLU A 134 -10.35 10.53 -2.29
CA GLU A 134 -10.64 10.28 -0.88
C GLU A 134 -9.37 10.07 -0.05
N MET A 135 -8.34 9.44 -0.63
CA MET A 135 -7.06 9.29 0.04
C MET A 135 -6.26 10.61 0.12
N ALA A 136 -6.47 11.55 -0.80
CA ALA A 136 -5.87 12.89 -0.72
C ALA A 136 -6.57 13.76 0.33
N ARG A 137 -7.83 13.45 0.64
CA ARG A 137 -8.59 14.22 1.61
C ARG A 137 -7.91 14.08 2.98
N PRO A 138 -7.54 15.19 3.63
CA PRO A 138 -7.08 15.12 5.00
C PRO A 138 -8.18 14.42 5.82
N PRO A 139 -7.84 13.57 6.81
CA PRO A 139 -8.85 13.02 7.71
C PRO A 139 -9.64 14.21 8.21
N GLU A 140 -10.96 14.22 8.00
CA GLU A 140 -11.83 15.29 8.47
C GLU A 140 -11.51 15.45 9.96
N ARG A 141 -10.74 16.49 10.28
CA ARG A 141 -10.72 17.02 11.62
C ARG A 141 -12.17 17.42 11.82
N GLU A 142 -12.87 16.66 12.64
CA GLU A 142 -14.07 17.09 13.33
C GLU A 142 -13.85 18.55 13.77
N ARG A 143 -14.28 19.50 12.94
CA ARG A 143 -14.13 20.93 13.19
C ARG A 143 -15.52 21.48 13.41
N GLY A 144 -15.99 21.30 14.66
CA GLY A 144 -17.00 22.08 15.42
C GLY A 144 -18.35 22.38 14.75
N GLY A 145 -19.51 22.26 15.39
CA GLY A 145 -19.91 22.13 16.79
C GLY A 145 -21.45 22.07 16.86
N PRO A 146 -22.06 22.22 18.06
CA PRO A 146 -22.51 23.57 18.38
C PRO A 146 -22.11 24.01 19.80
N SER A 147 -21.50 25.18 19.86
CA SER A 147 -21.52 26.06 21.03
C SER A 147 -22.95 26.51 21.29
N SER A 148 -23.61 25.96 22.30
CA SER A 148 -24.68 26.65 23.01
C SER A 148 -24.96 25.93 24.32
N PHE A 149 -24.40 26.45 25.42
CA PHE A 149 -25.13 26.67 26.66
C PHE A 149 -24.33 27.68 27.49
N GLY A 150 -24.70 28.95 27.34
CA GLY A 150 -24.43 29.95 28.35
C GLY A 150 -25.32 29.72 29.57
N ARG A 151 -24.71 29.74 30.76
CA ARG A 151 -25.27 30.04 32.09
C ARG A 151 -24.27 29.51 33.13
N GLY A 152 -23.70 30.27 34.04
CA GLY A 152 -23.86 31.68 34.36
C GLY A 152 -22.80 32.04 35.40
N ASP A 153 -22.37 33.30 35.32
CA ASP A 153 -21.73 34.03 36.39
C ASP A 153 -22.57 33.93 37.68
N TYR A 154 -22.01 33.35 38.74
CA TYR A 154 -22.37 33.68 40.10
C TYR A 154 -21.10 33.69 40.96
N ARG A 155 -20.58 34.90 41.17
CA ARG A 155 -19.88 35.28 42.40
C ARG A 155 -20.82 35.02 43.59
N ASP A 156 -20.33 34.34 44.61
CA ASP A 156 -20.78 34.60 45.98
C ASP A 156 -19.57 34.48 46.94
N ASP A 157 -19.10 35.65 47.35
CA ASP A 157 -18.23 35.87 48.48
C ASP A 157 -19.03 35.73 49.79
N ARG A 158 -18.71 34.76 50.66
CA ARG A 158 -18.82 34.95 52.13
C ARG A 158 -18.22 33.83 52.99
N ARG A 159 -17.31 34.27 53.88
CA ARG A 159 -16.94 33.76 55.23
C ARG A 159 -15.89 32.63 55.35
N GLY A 160 -14.62 33.06 55.43
CA GLY A 160 -13.83 33.15 56.68
C GLY A 160 -13.42 31.87 57.46
N PRO A 161 -12.30 31.91 58.22
CA PRO A 161 -11.33 30.81 58.34
C PRO A 161 -11.26 30.13 59.72
N ARG A 162 -10.74 28.89 59.79
CA ARG A 162 -10.20 28.24 61.01
C ARG A 162 -9.22 27.10 60.67
N TYR A 163 -7.94 27.29 60.97
CA TYR A 163 -6.98 26.21 61.35
C TYR A 163 -7.18 25.90 62.85
N PRO A 164 -6.63 24.83 63.50
CA PRO A 164 -5.43 24.04 63.14
C PRO A 164 -5.46 22.50 63.44
N ASP A 165 -4.34 21.85 63.11
CA ASP A 165 -3.73 20.60 63.65
C ASP A 165 -4.57 19.36 64.01
N ARG A 166 -4.28 18.23 63.33
CA ARG A 166 -4.06 16.95 64.01
C ARG A 166 -3.36 15.89 63.14
N ASP A 167 -2.34 15.30 63.73
CA ASP A 167 -1.54 14.16 63.31
C ASP A 167 -2.32 12.87 62.97
N ASP A 168 -1.55 11.95 62.36
CA ASP A 168 -1.60 10.48 62.46
C ASP A 168 -2.05 9.65 61.23
N ARG A 169 -1.01 9.05 60.61
CA ARG A 169 -0.87 7.61 60.29
C ARG A 169 -1.59 6.98 59.08
N ARG A 170 -0.70 6.62 58.14
CA ARG A 170 -0.56 5.36 57.37
C ARG A 170 -1.27 5.20 56.01
N PRO A 171 -0.58 4.55 55.04
CA PRO A 171 -0.96 4.52 53.63
C PRO A 171 -1.87 3.33 53.33
N GLY A 172 -3.04 3.62 52.77
CA GLY A 172 -3.99 2.63 52.31
C GLY A 172 -3.96 2.46 50.80
N SER A 173 -3.63 1.24 50.39
CA SER A 173 -4.25 0.55 49.25
C SER A 173 -3.85 0.96 47.83
N ARG A 174 -2.88 0.17 47.35
CA ARG A 174 -2.60 -0.19 45.96
C ARG A 174 -3.89 -0.38 45.14
N SER A 175 -3.94 0.27 43.98
CA SER A 175 -4.59 -0.27 42.78
C SER A 175 -3.55 -0.24 41.65
N PRO A 176 -3.28 -1.37 40.96
CA PRO A 176 -2.27 -1.44 39.93
C PRO A 176 -2.88 -1.05 38.58
N GLY A 177 -2.44 0.07 38.02
CA GLY A 177 -2.77 0.49 36.67
C GLY A 177 -1.49 0.72 35.88
N ARG A 178 -1.35 -0.03 34.77
CA ARG A 178 -0.52 0.25 33.59
C ARG A 178 0.96 -0.19 33.66
N ALA A 179 1.31 -1.19 32.84
CA ALA A 179 2.22 -1.04 31.70
C ALA A 179 2.64 -2.41 31.14
N ASP A 180 2.54 -2.50 29.81
CA ASP A 180 3.09 -3.52 28.92
C ASP A 180 4.65 -3.61 28.94
N TYR A 181 5.13 -4.67 28.28
CA TYR A 181 6.43 -4.89 27.62
C TYR A 181 7.34 -5.98 28.23
N GLY A 182 7.38 -7.14 27.56
CA GLY A 182 8.39 -8.18 27.79
C GLY A 182 8.34 -9.30 26.74
N ALA A 183 9.31 -9.30 25.83
CA ALA A 183 9.48 -10.16 24.64
C ALA A 183 9.36 -11.69 24.85
N PRO A 184 9.01 -12.47 23.81
CA PRO A 184 9.12 -13.93 23.86
C PRO A 184 10.53 -14.38 23.48
N ARG A 185 11.28 -14.93 24.44
CA ARG A 185 12.40 -15.84 24.18
C ARG A 185 11.99 -17.24 24.63
N GLY A 186 12.00 -18.18 23.68
CA GLY A 186 11.45 -19.52 23.86
C GLY A 186 12.34 -20.50 24.61
N THR A 187 11.81 -21.70 24.83
CA THR A 187 12.42 -23.03 24.60
C THR A 187 11.56 -24.12 25.26
N GLY A 188 11.40 -25.25 24.57
CA GLY A 188 10.64 -26.44 25.02
C GLY A 188 9.83 -27.03 23.87
N ARG A 189 10.42 -27.69 22.87
CA ARG A 189 11.05 -29.03 22.87
C ARG A 189 10.08 -30.16 23.25
N GLY A 190 9.65 -30.92 22.24
CA GLY A 190 9.11 -32.29 22.32
C GLY A 190 7.66 -32.40 21.84
N GLY A 191 7.29 -33.15 20.80
CA GLY A 191 8.04 -34.00 19.89
C GLY A 191 7.16 -34.33 18.69
N PHE A 192 7.72 -34.16 17.49
CA PHE A 192 7.16 -34.68 16.24
C PHE A 192 7.46 -36.18 16.19
N ARG A 193 6.43 -37.00 15.98
CA ARG A 193 6.59 -38.41 15.61
C ARG A 193 6.39 -38.52 14.11
N ASP A 194 7.48 -38.87 13.44
CA ASP A 194 7.58 -39.17 12.03
C ASP A 194 6.55 -40.24 11.60
N SER A 195 5.80 -39.96 10.53
CA SER A 195 5.13 -40.99 9.74
C SER A 195 5.83 -41.09 8.39
N ARG A 196 6.98 -41.77 8.38
CA ARG A 196 7.58 -42.33 7.16
C ARG A 196 6.83 -43.61 6.82
N GLY A 197 5.88 -43.51 5.91
CA GLY A 197 5.31 -44.66 5.21
C GLY A 197 6.27 -45.11 4.10
N THR A 198 7.28 -45.90 4.45
CA THR A 198 7.99 -46.75 3.48
C THR A 198 7.22 -48.04 3.30
N SER A 199 6.57 -48.21 2.15
CA SER A 199 6.14 -49.53 1.66
C SER A 199 7.02 -49.93 0.49
N ARG A 200 7.77 -51.03 0.66
CA ARG A 200 8.50 -51.75 -0.39
C ARG A 200 7.62 -52.88 -0.93
N TYR A 201 8.06 -53.41 -2.09
CA TYR A 201 7.59 -54.59 -2.84
C TYR A 201 6.37 -54.34 -3.74
N SER A 202 6.30 -54.74 -5.02
CA SER A 202 7.21 -55.43 -5.96
C SER A 202 6.46 -55.60 -7.29
N GLY A 203 7.13 -55.66 -8.45
CA GLY A 203 6.56 -56.39 -9.59
C GLY A 203 6.94 -55.95 -11.01
N ARG A 204 7.88 -56.69 -11.60
CA ARG A 204 8.01 -57.14 -13.00
C ARG A 204 8.08 -56.13 -14.16
N GLY A 205 9.13 -56.32 -14.95
CA GLY A 205 9.39 -55.59 -16.18
C GLY A 205 8.62 -56.09 -17.41
N ASN A 206 8.84 -55.37 -18.51
CA ASN A 206 8.65 -55.87 -19.86
C ASN A 206 9.47 -55.01 -20.83
N ARG A 207 10.13 -55.69 -21.78
CA ARG A 207 11.06 -55.24 -22.83
C ARG A 207 12.52 -55.12 -22.46
#